data_AF-A0A7S4RQ61-F1
#
_entry.id   AF-A0A7S4RQ61-F1
#
_cell.length_a   1.000
_cell.length_b   1.000
_cell.length_c   1.000
_cell.angle_alpha   90.00
_cell.angle_beta   90.00
_cell.angle_gamma   90.00
#
_symmetry.space_group_name_H-M   'P 1'
#
loop_
_entity.id
_entity.type
_entity.pdbx_description
1 polymer ?
#
loop_
_entity_poly.entity_id
_entity_poly.type
_entity_poly.pdbx_seq_one_letter_code
_entity_poly.pdbx_strand_id
1 'polypeptide(L)'
;MNLLFSTILICSLLNGALADSFNFEHIGESPENSDVSTSEEVGYSIKFTNNWTQENHPFRYPTFDPHWSRFVYASHSSAYVMWQDGGRATKGIENVAEFGSIFALQGAIRGQQNAGNVLDDVVGNGIGTASQGATSIPGEHLCVDASHPYVSGISMIAPSPDWFTGVYNLPLSDVSTMTWFRKIEVYVYAWDAGTEEGDDYRL
;
A
#
# COMPACT_ATOMS: atom_id res chain seq x y z
N MET A 1 -12.51 -19.72 -15.59
CA MET A 1 -13.58 -18.73 -15.31
C MET A 1 -13.03 -17.92 -14.16
N ASN A 2 -12.38 -16.79 -14.44
CA ASN A 2 -11.68 -16.03 -13.41
C ASN A 2 -12.72 -15.48 -12.45
N LEU A 3 -12.74 -16.04 -11.25
CA LEU A 3 -13.60 -15.59 -10.18
C LEU A 3 -13.06 -14.23 -9.70
N LEU A 4 -13.66 -13.14 -10.18
CA LEU A 4 -13.43 -11.79 -9.68
C LEU A 4 -14.05 -11.70 -8.28
N PHE A 5 -13.26 -12.01 -7.26
CA PHE A 5 -13.60 -11.69 -5.88
C PHE A 5 -12.83 -10.42 -5.46
N SER A 6 -13.58 -9.33 -5.50
CA SER A 6 -13.60 -8.31 -4.45
C SER A 6 -12.37 -7.41 -4.22
N THR A 7 -12.68 -6.29 -3.57
CA THR A 7 -11.89 -5.05 -3.59
C THR A 7 -11.12 -4.90 -2.29
N ILE A 8 -9.81 -4.65 -2.35
CA ILE A 8 -9.03 -4.11 -1.24
C ILE A 8 -9.31 -2.61 -1.22
N LEU A 9 -10.04 -2.13 -0.21
CA LEU A 9 -10.25 -0.69 -0.02
C LEU A 9 -9.21 -0.15 0.96
N ILE A 10 -8.39 0.77 0.49
CA ILE A 10 -7.33 1.39 1.27
C ILE A 10 -7.72 2.83 1.55
N CYS A 11 -7.69 3.24 2.80
CA CYS A 11 -8.13 4.54 3.24
C CYS A 11 -7.04 5.25 4.05
N SER A 12 -6.52 6.38 3.58
CA SER A 12 -5.41 7.06 4.27
C SER A 12 -5.88 7.87 5.49
N LEU A 13 -5.36 7.58 6.68
CA LEU A 13 -5.51 8.43 7.88
C LEU A 13 -4.14 8.96 8.28
N LEU A 14 -4.00 10.27 8.38
CA LEU A 14 -2.80 10.93 8.92
C LEU A 14 -3.16 11.51 10.29
N ASN A 15 -2.93 10.85 11.42
CA ASN A 15 -3.12 11.58 12.69
C ASN A 15 -1.96 12.58 12.86
N GLY A 16 -2.30 13.82 13.24
CA GLY A 16 -1.44 15.03 13.16
C GLY A 16 -0.28 15.13 14.14
N ALA A 17 0.44 14.05 14.39
CA ALA A 17 1.74 14.06 15.02
C ALA A 17 2.61 13.04 14.28
N LEU A 18 3.84 13.42 13.91
CA LEU A 18 4.90 12.44 13.68
C LEU A 18 4.85 11.50 14.89
N ALA A 19 4.44 10.25 14.65
CA ALA A 19 4.00 9.37 15.71
C ALA A 19 5.24 8.91 16.49
N ASP A 20 5.61 9.69 17.50
CA ASP A 20 6.40 9.24 18.63
C ASP A 20 5.73 7.99 19.21
N SER A 21 6.24 6.81 18.85
CA SER A 21 6.10 5.57 19.63
C SER A 21 4.67 5.15 20.04
N PHE A 22 3.65 5.44 19.23
CA PHE A 22 2.34 4.85 19.44
C PHE A 22 2.29 3.53 18.67
N ASN A 23 2.36 2.43 19.41
CA ASN A 23 1.80 1.15 19.01
C ASN A 23 0.36 1.37 18.55
N PHE A 24 0.17 1.65 17.25
CA PHE A 24 -1.14 1.58 16.65
C PHE A 24 -1.41 0.09 16.44
N GLU A 25 -2.00 -0.51 17.47
CA GLU A 25 -2.77 -1.74 17.30
C GLU A 25 -3.75 -1.52 16.14
N HIS A 26 -3.37 -2.04 14.98
CA HIS A 26 -4.18 -2.67 13.95
C HIS A 26 -5.69 -2.71 14.25
N ILE A 27 -6.46 -1.65 13.99
CA ILE A 27 -7.92 -1.75 14.03
C ILE A 27 -8.55 -1.01 12.86
N GLY A 28 -9.16 -1.82 11.99
CA GLY A 28 -9.96 -1.42 10.84
C GLY A 28 -10.15 -2.53 9.82
N GLU A 29 -9.41 -3.65 9.91
CA GLU A 29 -9.67 -4.80 9.06
C GLU A 29 -11.06 -5.35 9.39
N SER A 30 -12.00 -5.16 8.47
CA SER A 30 -13.24 -5.90 8.45
C SER A 30 -13.16 -6.92 7.30
N PRO A 31 -12.32 -7.97 7.44
CA PRO A 31 -12.25 -8.99 6.42
C PRO A 31 -13.60 -9.69 6.33
N GLU A 32 -14.16 -9.73 5.13
CA GLU A 32 -15.34 -10.54 4.83
C GLU A 32 -14.84 -11.87 4.28
N ASN A 33 -15.11 -12.99 4.93
CA ASN A 33 -14.70 -14.30 4.42
C ASN A 33 -15.44 -14.67 3.12
N SER A 34 -14.75 -15.36 2.22
CA SER A 34 -15.37 -16.06 1.09
C SER A 34 -15.48 -17.56 1.37
N ASP A 35 -16.21 -18.27 0.50
CA ASP A 35 -16.24 -19.74 0.46
C ASP A 35 -15.19 -20.31 -0.51
N VAL A 36 -14.26 -19.48 -1.01
CA VAL A 36 -13.26 -19.88 -2.01
C VAL A 36 -12.03 -20.41 -1.29
N SER A 37 -11.70 -21.66 -1.57
CA SER A 37 -10.48 -22.30 -1.07
C SER A 37 -9.22 -21.57 -1.55
N THR A 38 -8.21 -21.47 -0.69
CA THR A 38 -6.87 -20.97 -1.07
C THR A 38 -6.16 -21.84 -2.10
N SER A 39 -6.66 -23.04 -2.39
CA SER A 39 -6.17 -23.87 -3.49
C SER A 39 -6.45 -23.30 -4.88
N GLU A 40 -7.39 -22.36 -4.99
CA GLU A 40 -7.71 -21.67 -6.24
C GLU A 40 -6.93 -20.35 -6.32
N GLU A 41 -6.32 -20.05 -7.46
CA GLU A 41 -5.79 -18.71 -7.74
C GLU A 41 -6.96 -17.73 -7.93
N VAL A 42 -6.86 -16.55 -7.33
CA VAL A 42 -7.88 -15.50 -7.44
C VAL A 42 -7.25 -14.15 -7.81
N GLY A 43 -8.07 -13.25 -8.35
CA GLY A 43 -7.66 -11.88 -8.68
C GLY A 43 -8.37 -10.87 -7.79
N TYR A 44 -7.61 -9.95 -7.17
CA TYR A 44 -8.15 -8.85 -6.38
C TYR A 44 -8.15 -7.54 -7.15
N SER A 45 -9.20 -6.74 -6.96
CA SER A 45 -9.17 -5.32 -7.32
C SER A 45 -8.68 -4.51 -6.13
N ILE A 46 -7.85 -3.50 -6.36
CA ILE A 46 -7.34 -2.60 -5.32
C ILE A 46 -7.89 -1.21 -5.61
N LYS A 47 -8.47 -0.59 -4.59
CA LYS A 47 -8.97 0.78 -4.62
C LYS A 47 -8.40 1.57 -3.44
N PHE A 48 -7.65 2.61 -3.75
CA PHE A 48 -7.24 3.62 -2.78
C PHE A 48 -8.28 4.74 -2.72
N THR A 49 -8.61 5.21 -1.52
CA THR A 49 -9.49 6.36 -1.26
C THR A 49 -8.77 7.34 -0.35
N ASN A 50 -8.58 8.56 -0.86
CA ASN A 50 -7.91 9.63 -0.16
C ASN A 50 -8.80 10.24 0.93
N ASN A 51 -8.30 10.27 2.16
CA ASN A 51 -8.83 11.15 3.21
C ASN A 51 -7.77 12.16 3.71
N TRP A 52 -6.58 12.21 3.09
CA TRP A 52 -5.61 13.25 3.36
C TRP A 52 -6.01 14.54 2.67
N THR A 53 -6.53 15.49 3.45
CA THR A 53 -7.07 16.76 2.96
C THR A 53 -6.83 17.86 3.99
N GLN A 54 -6.90 19.13 3.58
CA GLN A 54 -6.77 20.25 4.53
C GLN A 54 -7.84 20.22 5.64
N GLU A 55 -9.03 19.68 5.35
CA GLU A 55 -10.13 19.58 6.33
C GLU A 55 -9.81 18.56 7.42
N ASN A 56 -9.35 17.36 7.02
CA ASN A 56 -9.03 16.29 7.97
C ASN A 56 -7.65 16.46 8.61
N HIS A 57 -6.73 17.17 7.94
CA HIS A 57 -5.32 17.32 8.30
C HIS A 57 -4.86 18.77 8.24
N PRO A 58 -5.47 19.69 9.00
CA PRO A 58 -5.24 21.13 8.83
C PRO A 58 -3.84 21.59 9.25
N PHE A 59 -3.15 20.84 10.11
CA PHE A 59 -1.83 21.22 10.61
C PHE A 59 -0.79 21.13 9.49
N ARG A 60 -0.24 22.28 9.11
CA ARG A 60 0.79 22.46 8.07
C ARG A 60 0.46 21.82 6.71
N TYR A 61 -0.81 21.59 6.43
CA TYR A 61 -1.24 21.01 5.15
C TYR A 61 -0.63 21.77 3.96
N PRO A 62 -0.04 21.07 2.98
CA PRO A 62 0.59 21.74 1.85
C PRO A 62 -0.45 22.45 0.98
N THR A 63 -0.23 23.75 0.76
CA THR A 63 -1.10 24.58 -0.08
C THR A 63 -0.75 24.51 -1.57
N PHE A 64 0.38 23.91 -1.91
CA PHE A 64 0.85 23.73 -3.28
C PHE A 64 1.05 22.24 -3.56
N ASP A 65 0.35 21.77 -4.59
CA ASP A 65 0.46 20.41 -5.16
C ASP A 65 0.36 19.23 -4.15
N PRO A 66 -0.62 19.20 -3.22
CA PRO A 66 -0.86 18.02 -2.39
C PRO A 66 -1.34 16.85 -3.26
N HIS A 67 -0.52 15.81 -3.38
CA HIS A 67 -0.79 14.68 -4.27
C HIS A 67 -0.24 13.36 -3.73
N TRP A 68 -0.70 12.29 -4.37
CA TRP A 68 -0.17 10.94 -4.21
C TRP A 68 0.61 10.56 -5.46
N SER A 69 1.80 9.99 -5.32
CA SER A 69 2.51 9.44 -6.49
C SER A 69 1.77 8.24 -7.07
N ARG A 70 2.33 7.66 -8.15
CA ARG A 70 1.91 6.36 -8.64
C ARG A 70 1.90 5.34 -7.50
N PHE A 71 0.90 4.48 -7.51
CA PHE A 71 0.76 3.40 -6.55
C PHE A 71 1.38 2.13 -7.12
N VAL A 72 2.11 1.39 -6.31
CA VAL A 72 2.63 0.06 -6.67
C VAL A 72 2.13 -0.93 -5.64
N TYR A 73 1.58 -2.07 -6.09
CA TYR A 73 1.22 -3.20 -5.25
C TYR A 73 1.78 -4.48 -5.86
N ALA A 74 2.17 -5.43 -5.01
CA ALA A 74 2.61 -6.75 -5.44
C ALA A 74 2.02 -7.82 -4.53
N SER A 75 1.64 -8.95 -5.13
CA SER A 75 1.28 -10.18 -4.41
C SER A 75 2.51 -11.05 -4.23
N HIS A 76 2.74 -11.56 -3.02
CA HIS A 76 4.01 -12.18 -2.69
C HIS A 76 3.94 -13.21 -1.58
N SER A 77 4.98 -14.04 -1.52
CA SER A 77 5.23 -14.98 -0.43
C SER A 77 5.83 -14.26 0.78
N SER A 78 5.93 -14.95 1.92
CA SER A 78 6.60 -14.44 3.11
C SER A 78 8.13 -14.27 2.95
N ALA A 79 8.72 -14.76 1.86
CA ALA A 79 10.15 -14.60 1.58
C ALA A 79 10.50 -13.22 0.99
N TYR A 80 9.51 -12.47 0.50
CA TYR A 80 9.68 -11.10 0.01
C TYR A 80 9.14 -10.10 1.03
N VAL A 81 9.91 -9.05 1.26
CA VAL A 81 9.50 -7.88 2.04
C VAL A 81 9.73 -6.64 1.18
N MET A 82 8.66 -5.94 0.83
CA MET A 82 8.75 -4.70 0.06
C MET A 82 9.31 -3.56 0.92
N TRP A 83 8.70 -3.38 2.09
CA TRP A 83 9.08 -2.52 3.19
C TRP A 83 8.38 -3.04 4.46
N GLN A 84 8.81 -2.60 5.64
CA GLN A 84 8.15 -2.94 6.92
C GLN A 84 8.58 -1.94 7.99
N ASP A 85 7.79 -1.80 9.06
CA ASP A 85 8.16 -0.99 10.23
C ASP A 85 9.49 -1.45 10.85
N GLY A 86 10.31 -0.49 11.27
CA GLY A 86 11.68 -0.69 11.76
C GLY A 86 12.66 -1.25 10.71
N GLY A 87 12.21 -1.48 9.48
CA GLY A 87 13.04 -1.93 8.37
C GLY A 87 13.81 -0.79 7.72
N ARG A 88 14.98 -1.11 7.15
CA ARG A 88 15.73 -0.12 6.35
C ARG A 88 15.11 0.00 4.96
N ALA A 89 14.81 1.23 4.52
CA ALA A 89 14.37 1.49 3.16
C ALA A 89 15.40 0.97 2.15
N THR A 90 14.91 0.21 1.15
CA THR A 90 15.73 -0.13 -0.02
C THR A 90 15.80 1.07 -0.96
N LYS A 91 16.73 1.05 -1.92
CA LYS A 91 16.80 2.12 -2.93
C LYS A 91 15.51 2.29 -3.74
N GLY A 92 14.73 1.21 -3.87
CA GLY A 92 13.40 1.28 -4.51
C GLY A 92 12.40 2.07 -3.66
N ILE A 93 12.41 1.88 -2.34
CA ILE A 93 11.51 2.54 -1.40
C ILE A 93 11.90 4.01 -1.23
N GLU A 94 13.18 4.30 -1.00
CA GLU A 94 13.76 5.65 -0.97
C GLU A 94 13.33 6.46 -2.20
N ASN A 95 13.52 5.91 -3.41
CA ASN A 95 13.16 6.61 -4.64
C ASN A 95 11.66 6.89 -4.79
N VAL A 96 10.80 6.00 -4.25
CA VAL A 96 9.36 6.25 -4.23
C VAL A 96 9.04 7.33 -3.22
N ALA A 97 9.56 7.23 -2.01
CA ALA A 97 9.28 8.14 -0.90
C ALA A 97 9.73 9.58 -1.15
N GLU A 98 10.88 9.78 -1.79
CA GLU A 98 11.44 11.12 -2.04
C GLU A 98 11.02 11.73 -3.39
N PHE A 99 10.84 10.89 -4.42
CA PHE A 99 10.68 11.37 -5.80
C PHE A 99 9.43 10.83 -6.52
N GLY A 100 8.66 9.94 -5.89
CA GLY A 100 7.56 9.23 -6.52
C GLY A 100 8.01 8.29 -7.66
N SER A 101 9.31 7.97 -7.73
CA SER A 101 9.92 7.23 -8.82
C SER A 101 9.90 5.73 -8.56
N ILE A 102 9.08 5.01 -9.32
CA ILE A 102 8.83 3.57 -9.11
C ILE A 102 9.84 2.64 -9.80
N PHE A 103 10.72 3.16 -10.67
CA PHE A 103 11.52 2.31 -11.57
C PHE A 103 12.45 1.34 -10.84
N ALA A 104 13.12 1.81 -9.77
CA ALA A 104 14.00 0.97 -8.97
C ALA A 104 13.21 -0.12 -8.22
N LEU A 105 12.03 0.24 -7.69
CA LEU A 105 11.13 -0.71 -7.02
C LEU A 105 10.61 -1.77 -8.01
N GLN A 106 10.13 -1.37 -9.19
CA GLN A 106 9.67 -2.32 -10.21
C GLN A 106 10.79 -3.26 -10.68
N GLY A 107 12.03 -2.75 -10.79
CA GLY A 107 13.20 -3.59 -11.06
C GLY A 107 13.43 -4.65 -9.98
N ALA A 108 13.30 -4.28 -8.70
CA ALA A 108 13.42 -5.20 -7.57
C ALA A 108 12.28 -6.24 -7.56
N ILE A 109 11.03 -5.81 -7.78
CA ILE A 109 9.85 -6.67 -7.90
C ILE A 109 10.06 -7.71 -9.01
N ARG A 110 10.50 -7.28 -10.19
CA ARG A 110 10.78 -8.19 -11.31
C ARG A 110 11.87 -9.21 -10.99
N GLY A 111 12.89 -8.79 -10.23
CA GLY A 111 13.90 -9.72 -9.71
C GLY A 111 13.29 -10.81 -8.83
N GLN A 112 12.31 -10.45 -8.00
CA GLN A 112 11.63 -11.38 -7.09
C GLN A 112 10.57 -12.24 -7.78
N GLN A 113 9.96 -11.75 -8.87
CA GLN A 113 9.15 -12.57 -9.76
C GLN A 113 9.99 -13.69 -10.38
N ASN A 114 11.18 -13.38 -10.88
CA ASN A 114 12.09 -14.40 -11.42
C ASN A 114 12.57 -15.41 -10.36
N ALA A 115 12.62 -14.98 -9.08
CA ALA A 115 12.96 -15.84 -7.96
C ALA A 115 11.77 -16.66 -7.43
N GLY A 116 10.55 -16.42 -7.92
CA GLY A 116 9.33 -17.08 -7.46
C GLY A 116 8.85 -16.63 -6.08
N ASN A 117 9.22 -15.42 -5.64
CA ASN A 117 8.78 -14.86 -4.35
C ASN A 117 7.64 -13.85 -4.51
N VAL A 118 7.45 -13.29 -5.70
CA VAL A 118 6.36 -12.39 -6.09
C VAL A 118 5.61 -13.04 -7.25
N LEU A 119 4.28 -13.07 -7.18
CA LEU A 119 3.45 -13.63 -8.23
C LEU A 119 3.11 -12.58 -9.29
N ASP A 120 2.58 -11.44 -8.85
CA ASP A 120 2.05 -10.41 -9.73
C ASP A 120 2.28 -9.01 -9.14
N ASP A 121 2.26 -7.99 -10.01
CA ASP A 121 2.34 -6.59 -9.61
C ASP A 121 1.42 -5.70 -10.44
N VAL A 122 0.87 -4.68 -9.80
CA VAL A 122 -0.02 -3.70 -10.44
C VAL A 122 0.46 -2.29 -10.12
N VAL A 123 0.32 -1.40 -11.11
CA VAL A 123 0.74 0.00 -10.98
C VAL A 123 -0.39 0.95 -11.35
N GLY A 124 -0.81 1.73 -10.37
CA GLY A 124 -1.83 2.74 -10.50
C GLY A 124 -1.29 4.12 -10.83
N ASN A 125 -2.16 4.94 -11.41
CA ASN A 125 -1.92 6.37 -11.49
C ASN A 125 -1.97 6.99 -10.09
N GLY A 126 -1.18 8.04 -9.89
CA GLY A 126 -1.28 8.87 -8.70
C GLY A 126 -2.55 9.72 -8.67
N ILE A 127 -2.75 10.43 -7.58
CA ILE A 127 -3.85 11.37 -7.39
C ILE A 127 -3.24 12.77 -7.35
N GLY A 128 -3.34 13.52 -8.45
CA GLY A 128 -2.70 14.83 -8.60
C GLY A 128 -3.30 15.96 -7.77
N THR A 129 -4.50 15.79 -7.23
CA THR A 129 -5.05 16.69 -6.22
C THR A 129 -5.74 15.83 -5.18
N ALA A 130 -5.15 15.75 -3.99
CA ALA A 130 -5.64 14.97 -2.86
C ALA A 130 -6.93 15.60 -2.28
N SER A 131 -8.01 15.58 -3.05
CA SER A 131 -9.33 16.00 -2.60
C SER A 131 -10.02 14.90 -1.79
N GLN A 132 -10.99 15.29 -0.96
CA GLN A 132 -11.74 14.35 -0.12
C GLN A 132 -12.41 13.28 -0.96
N GLY A 133 -12.13 12.01 -0.66
CA GLY A 133 -12.72 10.87 -1.36
C GLY A 133 -12.18 10.65 -2.78
N ALA A 134 -11.11 11.33 -3.19
CA ALA A 134 -10.43 11.03 -4.45
C ALA A 134 -9.94 9.58 -4.46
N THR A 135 -10.08 8.88 -5.58
CA THR A 135 -9.74 7.45 -5.66
C THR A 135 -8.75 7.14 -6.75
N SER A 136 -7.90 6.14 -6.51
CA SER A 136 -7.12 5.45 -7.53
C SER A 136 -7.48 3.97 -7.52
N ILE A 137 -7.45 3.32 -8.69
CA ILE A 137 -7.64 1.87 -8.83
C ILE A 137 -6.35 1.31 -9.44
N PRO A 138 -5.34 0.98 -8.61
CA PRO A 138 -4.03 0.57 -9.11
C PRO A 138 -4.02 -0.77 -9.83
N GLY A 139 -4.96 -1.65 -9.50
CA GLY A 139 -5.16 -2.91 -10.20
C GLY A 139 -6.61 -3.37 -10.10
N GLU A 140 -7.15 -3.89 -11.20
CA GLU A 140 -8.47 -4.54 -11.21
C GLU A 140 -8.36 -6.06 -11.07
N HIS A 141 -7.15 -6.61 -11.23
CA HIS A 141 -6.90 -8.05 -11.22
C HIS A 141 -5.44 -8.37 -10.82
N LEU A 142 -5.08 -8.11 -9.56
CA LEU A 142 -3.83 -8.59 -8.98
C LEU A 142 -3.98 -10.08 -8.63
N CYS A 143 -3.27 -10.96 -9.32
CA CYS A 143 -3.32 -12.41 -9.06
C CYS A 143 -2.67 -12.77 -7.72
N VAL A 144 -3.31 -13.63 -6.94
CA VAL A 144 -2.78 -14.21 -5.69
C VAL A 144 -3.05 -15.71 -5.64
N ASP A 145 -2.14 -16.46 -5.02
CA ASP A 145 -2.23 -17.91 -4.85
C ASP A 145 -1.79 -18.34 -3.44
N ALA A 146 -1.95 -19.62 -3.10
CA ALA A 146 -1.58 -20.16 -1.78
C ALA A 146 -0.10 -19.93 -1.38
N SER A 147 0.81 -19.82 -2.35
CA SER A 147 2.23 -19.54 -2.12
C SER A 147 2.57 -18.05 -2.05
N HIS A 148 1.68 -17.19 -2.54
CA HIS A 148 1.79 -15.73 -2.55
C HIS A 148 0.55 -15.05 -1.93
N PRO A 149 0.20 -15.36 -0.66
CA PRO A 149 -1.06 -14.92 -0.07
C PRO A 149 -1.01 -13.51 0.51
N TYR A 150 0.13 -12.81 0.39
CA TYR A 150 0.33 -11.48 0.96
C TYR A 150 0.31 -10.40 -0.10
N VAL A 151 -0.13 -9.20 0.26
CA VAL A 151 0.02 -7.99 -0.54
C VAL A 151 0.80 -6.93 0.21
N SER A 152 1.74 -6.32 -0.49
CA SER A 152 2.39 -5.07 -0.05
C SER A 152 2.20 -4.02 -1.12
N GLY A 153 2.13 -2.76 -0.71
CA GLY A 153 2.09 -1.64 -1.64
C GLY A 153 2.56 -0.33 -1.04
N ILE A 154 2.78 0.65 -1.91
CA ILE A 154 3.37 1.93 -1.55
C ILE A 154 2.93 3.05 -2.50
N SER A 155 2.78 4.26 -1.97
CA SER A 155 2.70 5.53 -2.71
C SER A 155 3.22 6.69 -1.86
N MET A 156 3.95 7.62 -2.48
CA MET A 156 4.47 8.83 -1.85
C MET A 156 3.35 9.76 -1.41
N ILE A 157 3.53 10.38 -0.25
CA ILE A 157 2.78 11.57 0.18
C ILE A 157 3.57 12.77 -0.30
N ALA A 158 2.96 13.63 -1.10
CA ALA A 158 3.69 14.73 -1.71
C ALA A 158 2.96 16.06 -1.55
N PRO A 159 3.68 17.16 -1.26
CA PRO A 159 5.12 17.18 -0.96
C PRO A 159 5.43 16.61 0.44
N SER A 160 6.61 16.01 0.60
CA SER A 160 7.20 15.59 1.88
C SER A 160 8.71 15.34 1.69
N PRO A 161 9.50 15.16 2.76
CA PRO A 161 10.90 14.78 2.65
C PRO A 161 11.03 13.38 2.06
N ASP A 162 10.48 12.38 2.74
CA ASP A 162 10.50 10.96 2.36
C ASP A 162 9.27 10.21 2.92
N TRP A 163 8.11 10.87 2.96
CA TRP A 163 6.91 10.28 3.52
C TRP A 163 6.13 9.49 2.48
N PHE A 164 5.63 8.33 2.87
CA PHE A 164 4.82 7.47 2.01
C PHE A 164 3.67 6.83 2.79
N THR A 165 2.74 6.19 2.09
CA THR A 165 1.71 5.33 2.67
C THR A 165 1.66 3.99 1.97
N GLY A 166 1.01 3.02 2.60
CA GLY A 166 0.72 1.73 2.00
C GLY A 166 0.44 0.65 3.04
N VAL A 167 0.48 -0.60 2.58
CA VAL A 167 0.43 -1.80 3.42
C VAL A 167 1.69 -2.63 3.20
N TYR A 168 2.10 -3.38 4.22
CA TYR A 168 3.15 -4.39 4.09
C TYR A 168 2.66 -5.73 4.63
N ASN A 169 2.98 -6.81 3.93
CA ASN A 169 2.65 -8.19 4.30
C ASN A 169 1.17 -8.40 4.68
N LEU A 170 0.22 -7.71 4.04
CA LEU A 170 -1.22 -7.84 4.32
C LEU A 170 -1.71 -9.23 3.87
N PRO A 171 -2.15 -10.12 4.77
CA PRO A 171 -2.67 -11.42 4.39
C PRO A 171 -4.03 -11.29 3.69
N LEU A 172 -4.24 -12.07 2.62
CA LEU A 172 -5.50 -12.10 1.89
C LEU A 172 -6.36 -13.34 2.17
N SER A 173 -5.94 -14.21 3.07
CA SER A 173 -6.68 -15.44 3.42
C SER A 173 -6.81 -15.66 4.92
N ASP A 174 -7.90 -16.34 5.28
CA ASP A 174 -8.15 -16.88 6.61
C ASP A 174 -7.50 -18.27 6.70
N VAL A 175 -6.40 -18.35 7.44
CA VAL A 175 -5.64 -19.60 7.64
C VAL A 175 -6.41 -20.66 8.43
N SER A 176 -7.45 -20.28 9.18
CA SER A 176 -8.26 -21.21 9.97
C SER A 176 -9.29 -21.95 9.13
N THR A 177 -9.83 -21.28 8.11
CA THR A 177 -10.81 -21.84 7.16
C THR A 177 -10.18 -22.27 5.84
N MET A 178 -8.91 -21.89 5.59
CA MET A 178 -8.23 -22.06 4.30
C MET A 178 -9.01 -21.42 3.15
N THR A 179 -9.61 -20.25 3.40
CA THR A 179 -10.36 -19.51 2.39
C THR A 179 -9.80 -18.11 2.16
N TRP A 180 -9.96 -17.61 0.94
CA TRP A 180 -9.66 -16.22 0.61
C TRP A 180 -10.64 -15.28 1.30
N PHE A 181 -10.17 -14.12 1.76
CA PHE A 181 -11.06 -13.03 2.13
C PHE A 181 -11.74 -12.52 0.88
N ARG A 182 -13.06 -12.44 0.89
CA ARG A 182 -13.82 -11.72 -0.13
C ARG A 182 -13.34 -10.26 -0.13
N LYS A 183 -13.66 -9.48 0.90
CA LYS A 183 -13.30 -8.05 0.95
C LYS A 183 -12.36 -7.79 2.10
N ILE A 184 -11.40 -6.90 1.91
CA ILE A 184 -10.61 -6.32 3.00
C ILE A 184 -10.65 -4.80 2.87
N GLU A 185 -10.93 -4.14 3.98
CA GLU A 185 -10.87 -2.68 4.08
C GLU A 185 -9.86 -2.34 5.16
N VAL A 186 -8.87 -1.51 4.81
CA VAL A 186 -7.74 -1.17 5.68
C VAL A 186 -7.52 0.33 5.70
N TYR A 187 -7.24 0.86 6.89
CA TYR A 187 -6.73 2.21 7.03
C TYR A 187 -5.20 2.17 6.95
N VAL A 188 -4.62 3.08 6.17
CA VAL A 188 -3.17 3.22 6.01
C VAL A 188 -2.73 4.56 6.55
N TYR A 189 -1.51 4.60 7.08
CA TYR A 189 -0.94 5.77 7.72
C TYR A 189 0.28 6.26 6.93
N ALA A 190 0.75 7.45 7.28
CA ALA A 190 2.04 7.91 6.78
C ALA A 190 3.19 7.19 7.48
N TRP A 191 4.22 6.92 6.70
CA TRP A 191 5.48 6.31 7.10
C TRP A 191 6.61 7.21 6.65
N ASP A 192 7.65 7.28 7.46
CA ASP A 192 8.91 7.96 7.17
C ASP A 192 9.92 6.91 6.68
N ALA A 193 10.56 7.15 5.53
CA ALA A 193 11.50 6.17 4.97
C ALA A 193 12.85 6.14 5.71
N GLY A 194 13.16 7.16 6.50
CA GLY A 194 14.41 7.35 7.22
C GLY A 194 15.59 7.62 6.30
N THR A 195 15.34 8.23 5.14
CA THR A 195 16.35 8.52 4.11
C THR A 195 16.58 10.01 3.87
N GLU A 196 15.64 10.87 4.24
CA GLU A 196 15.78 12.34 4.19
C GLU A 196 15.33 12.98 5.52
N GLU A 197 16.06 13.99 5.99
CA GLU A 197 15.68 14.67 7.24
C GLU A 197 14.66 15.79 6.95
N GLY A 198 13.51 15.76 7.63
CA GLY A 198 12.56 16.87 7.60
C GLY A 198 11.35 16.64 8.51
N ASP A 199 10.82 17.70 9.10
CA ASP A 199 9.70 17.65 10.06
C ASP A 199 8.41 18.32 9.53
N ASP A 200 8.37 18.63 8.23
CA ASP A 200 7.25 19.31 7.56
C ASP A 200 7.10 18.80 6.11
N TYR A 201 5.98 19.12 5.46
CA TYR A 201 5.67 18.79 4.07
C TYR A 201 6.54 19.55 3.04
N ARG A 202 7.70 20.06 3.45
CA ARG A 202 8.63 20.82 2.61
C ARG A 202 10.04 20.31 2.88
N LEU A 203 10.82 20.22 1.80
CA LEU A 203 12.28 20.23 1.88
C LEU A 203 12.78 21.63 2.28
#